data_AF-T0BFE8-F1
#
_entry.id   AF-T0BFE8-F1
#
_cell.length_a   1.000
_cell.length_b   1.000
_cell.length_c   1.000
_cell.angle_alpha   90.00
_cell.angle_beta   90.00
_cell.angle_gamma   90.00
#
_symmetry.space_group_name_H-M   'P 1'
#
loop_
_entity.id
_entity.type
_entity.pdbx_description
1 polymer ?
#
loop_
_entity_poly.entity_id
_entity_poly.type
_entity_poly.pdbx_seq_one_letter_code
_entity_poly.pdbx_strand_id
1 'polypeptide(L)'
;MLTQSVVKTIPVGGVPYSAAAAPDERRVYVTKPGANQVAVIDTALDEMVAEFPVAGLPMGIAVSLDGRSIYVTCFGARRVAVLDSVSGAVASTFEVGRIPMGVAEAPNGYSLQQDRRAFRALSTEERLRLAREAYEARKRERELAIQLRRQRASGERRRRRGR
;
A
#
# COMPACT_ATOMS: atom_id res chain seq x y z
N MET A 1 15.24 -17.88 -17.38
CA MET A 1 14.33 -18.15 -16.25
C MET A 1 14.75 -17.26 -15.10
N LEU A 2 13.80 -16.61 -14.41
CA LEU A 2 14.09 -15.96 -13.13
C LEU A 2 14.00 -17.05 -12.06
N THR A 3 15.07 -17.27 -11.31
CA THR A 3 15.05 -18.17 -10.16
C THR A 3 14.45 -17.42 -8.97
N GLN A 4 13.39 -17.97 -8.38
CA GLN A 4 12.84 -17.48 -7.12
C GLN A 4 13.67 -18.09 -5.98
N SER A 5 14.55 -17.29 -5.37
CA SER A 5 15.30 -17.67 -4.18
C SER A 5 15.17 -16.59 -3.11
N VAL A 6 15.22 -16.99 -1.84
CA VAL A 6 15.32 -16.03 -0.72
C VAL A 6 16.65 -15.30 -0.84
N VAL A 7 16.61 -13.98 -0.92
CA VAL A 7 17.81 -13.13 -1.02
C VAL A 7 18.28 -12.62 0.34
N LYS A 8 17.36 -12.46 1.30
CA LYS A 8 17.64 -11.98 2.65
C LYS A 8 16.51 -12.35 3.61
N THR A 9 16.85 -12.55 4.88
CA THR A 9 15.90 -12.73 5.98
C THR A 9 16.17 -11.65 7.02
N ILE A 10 15.16 -10.82 7.30
CA ILE A 10 15.27 -9.69 8.21
C ILE A 10 14.57 -10.07 9.53
N PRO A 11 15.27 -10.13 10.66
CA PRO A 11 14.65 -10.45 11.95
C PRO A 11 13.83 -9.27 12.45
N VAL A 12 12.51 -9.47 12.60
CA VAL A 12 11.59 -8.47 13.18
C VAL A 12 11.15 -8.82 14.62
N GLY A 13 11.57 -9.99 15.11
CA GLY A 13 11.17 -10.53 16.41
C GLY A 13 9.67 -10.88 16.51
N GLY A 14 9.29 -11.50 17.63
CA GLY A 14 7.91 -11.88 17.91
C GLY A 14 7.32 -12.87 16.89
N VAL A 15 6.02 -12.78 16.67
CA VAL A 15 5.27 -13.60 15.70
C VAL A 15 4.75 -12.68 14.59
N PRO A 16 5.47 -12.51 13.48
CA PRO A 16 5.00 -11.71 12.35
C PRO A 16 3.79 -12.37 11.67
N TYR A 17 2.78 -11.59 11.26
CA TYR A 17 1.55 -12.12 10.67
C TYR A 17 1.30 -11.64 9.23
N SER A 18 1.36 -10.33 8.98
CA SER A 18 1.10 -9.74 7.65
C SER A 18 2.12 -8.64 7.36
N ALA A 19 2.39 -8.38 6.08
CA ALA A 19 3.32 -7.36 5.63
C ALA A 19 2.73 -6.54 4.47
N ALA A 20 3.03 -5.24 4.45
CA ALA A 20 2.68 -4.34 3.34
C ALA A 20 3.85 -3.40 3.03
N ALA A 21 4.18 -3.27 1.74
CA ALA A 21 5.17 -2.32 1.26
C ALA A 21 4.54 -0.95 1.05
N ALA A 22 5.28 0.10 1.38
CA ALA A 22 4.92 1.46 1.01
C ALA A 22 5.04 1.65 -0.52
N PRO A 23 4.20 2.50 -1.14
CA PRO A 23 4.27 2.77 -2.58
C PRO A 23 5.60 3.39 -3.05
N ASP A 24 6.34 4.04 -2.15
CA ASP A 24 7.67 4.60 -2.45
C ASP A 24 8.79 3.55 -2.40
N GLU A 25 8.44 2.29 -2.12
CA GLU A 25 9.34 1.14 -2.01
C GLU A 25 10.41 1.27 -0.92
N ARG A 26 10.37 2.29 -0.06
CA ARG A 26 11.40 2.54 0.98
C ARG A 26 11.13 1.84 2.30
N ARG A 27 9.87 1.51 2.57
CA ARG A 27 9.45 0.90 3.83
C ARG A 27 8.58 -0.31 3.62
N VAL A 28 8.76 -1.31 4.47
CA VAL A 28 7.83 -2.44 4.63
C VAL A 28 7.35 -2.47 6.08
N TYR A 29 6.04 -2.56 6.27
CA TYR A 29 5.43 -2.63 7.58
C TYR A 29 4.95 -4.03 7.87
N VAL A 30 5.28 -4.58 9.04
CA VAL A 30 4.96 -5.97 9.41
C VAL A 30 4.19 -5.99 10.73
N THR A 31 3.00 -6.59 10.75
CA THR A 31 2.22 -6.73 11.99
C THR A 31 2.78 -7.82 12.88
N LYS A 32 2.84 -7.52 14.18
CA LYS A 32 3.28 -8.44 15.24
C LYS A 32 2.17 -8.56 16.30
N PRO A 33 1.13 -9.40 16.08
CA PRO A 33 -0.04 -9.46 16.95
C PRO A 33 0.29 -9.68 18.42
N GLY A 34 1.16 -10.64 18.73
CA GLY A 34 1.53 -10.99 20.12
C GLY A 34 2.29 -9.89 20.85
N ALA A 35 2.91 -8.96 20.12
CA ALA A 35 3.63 -7.82 20.68
C ALA A 35 2.78 -6.53 20.70
N ASN A 36 1.58 -6.52 20.12
CA ASN A 36 0.78 -5.31 19.87
C ASN A 36 1.59 -4.21 19.14
N GLN A 37 2.31 -4.59 18.10
CA GLN A 37 3.21 -3.71 17.37
C GLN A 37 3.12 -3.90 15.86
N VAL A 38 3.59 -2.90 15.12
CA VAL A 38 3.95 -2.97 13.71
C VAL A 38 5.46 -2.68 13.60
N ALA A 39 6.24 -3.63 13.09
CA ALA A 39 7.64 -3.40 12.76
C ALA A 39 7.76 -2.61 11.45
N VAL A 40 8.73 -1.70 11.39
CA VAL A 40 9.06 -0.91 10.20
C VAL A 40 10.43 -1.35 9.70
N ILE A 41 10.48 -1.84 8.47
CA ILE A 41 11.71 -2.24 7.79
C ILE A 41 12.07 -1.14 6.78
N ASP A 42 13.31 -0.70 6.80
CA ASP A 42 13.90 0.11 5.73
C ASP A 42 14.46 -0.84 4.65
N THR A 43 14.02 -0.66 3.41
CA THR A 43 14.39 -1.57 2.29
C THR A 43 15.75 -1.25 1.67
N ALA A 44 16.31 -0.07 1.93
CA ALA A 44 17.66 0.27 1.48
C ALA A 44 18.72 -0.32 2.42
N LEU A 45 18.40 -0.38 3.71
CA LEU A 45 19.24 -1.00 4.74
C LEU A 45 18.96 -2.50 4.89
N ASP A 46 17.76 -2.95 4.51
CA ASP A 46 17.18 -4.26 4.83
C ASP A 46 17.20 -4.55 6.33
N GLU A 47 16.82 -3.57 7.13
CA GLU A 47 16.87 -3.65 8.59
C GLU A 47 15.58 -3.11 9.20
N MET A 48 15.21 -3.65 10.35
CA MET A 48 14.12 -3.08 11.15
C MET A 48 14.60 -1.79 11.80
N VAL A 49 13.95 -0.68 11.50
CA VAL A 49 14.35 0.67 11.94
C VAL A 49 13.42 1.26 13.00
N ALA A 50 12.20 0.73 13.15
CA ALA A 50 11.26 1.20 14.17
C ALA A 50 10.20 0.15 14.51
N GLU A 51 9.51 0.39 15.62
CA GLU A 51 8.31 -0.34 16.05
C GLU A 51 7.22 0.65 16.42
N PHE A 52 6.04 0.49 15.81
CA PHE A 52 4.88 1.32 16.08
C PHE A 52 3.90 0.57 16.99
N PRO A 53 3.52 1.13 18.15
CA PRO A 53 2.57 0.50 19.05
C PRO A 53 1.16 0.51 18.44
N VAL A 54 0.51 -0.66 18.38
CA VAL A 54 -0.88 -0.81 17.93
C VAL A 54 -1.59 -1.81 18.83
N ALA A 55 -2.38 -1.28 19.75
CA ALA A 55 -3.14 -2.11 20.69
C ALA A 55 -4.29 -2.87 20.02
N GLY A 56 -4.44 -4.13 20.38
CA GLY A 56 -5.63 -4.92 20.06
C GLY A 56 -5.38 -6.01 19.02
N LEU A 57 -4.24 -6.72 19.12
CA LEU A 57 -3.86 -7.81 18.22
C LEU A 57 -3.88 -7.37 16.74
N PRO A 58 -2.89 -6.57 16.30
CA PRO A 58 -2.80 -6.12 14.92
C PRO A 58 -2.58 -7.32 13.98
N MET A 59 -3.47 -7.53 13.00
CA MET A 59 -3.44 -8.67 12.09
C MET A 59 -3.11 -8.25 10.66
N GLY A 60 -4.08 -7.72 9.94
CA GLY A 60 -3.94 -7.25 8.57
C GLY A 60 -3.44 -5.82 8.52
N ILE A 61 -2.71 -5.50 7.46
CA ILE A 61 -2.09 -4.19 7.25
C ILE A 61 -2.17 -3.78 5.78
N ALA A 62 -2.41 -2.49 5.54
CA ALA A 62 -2.33 -1.86 4.23
C ALA A 62 -1.74 -0.45 4.37
N VAL A 63 -1.00 0.00 3.37
CA VAL A 63 -0.45 1.37 3.31
C VAL A 63 -1.26 2.16 2.30
N SER A 64 -1.50 3.45 2.57
CA SER A 64 -2.18 4.33 1.63
C SER A 64 -1.37 4.56 0.35
N LEU A 65 -2.03 4.91 -0.76
CA LEU A 65 -1.39 5.10 -2.07
C LEU A 65 -0.46 6.31 -2.08
N ASP A 66 -0.74 7.30 -1.23
CA ASP A 66 0.15 8.44 -1.00
C ASP A 66 1.29 8.12 0.01
N GLY A 67 1.31 6.91 0.55
CA GLY A 67 2.30 6.42 1.50
C GLY A 67 2.18 6.98 2.92
N ARG A 68 1.22 7.88 3.20
CA ARG A 68 1.16 8.64 4.46
C ARG A 68 0.49 7.92 5.61
N SER A 69 -0.43 7.01 5.33
CA SER A 69 -1.25 6.33 6.32
C SER A 69 -1.05 4.81 6.28
N ILE A 70 -1.13 4.18 7.44
CA ILE A 70 -1.12 2.72 7.59
C ILE A 70 -2.45 2.31 8.22
N TYR A 71 -3.20 1.46 7.54
CA TYR A 71 -4.43 0.87 8.05
C TYR A 71 -4.13 -0.48 8.66
N VAL A 72 -4.50 -0.68 9.93
CA VAL A 72 -4.23 -1.91 10.68
C VAL A 72 -5.53 -2.46 11.25
N THR A 73 -5.87 -3.71 10.93
CA THR A 73 -6.99 -4.41 11.56
C THR A 73 -6.58 -4.87 12.95
N CYS A 74 -7.30 -4.41 13.96
CA CYS A 74 -7.08 -4.76 15.36
C CYS A 74 -8.10 -5.83 15.77
N PHE A 75 -7.72 -7.11 15.63
CA PHE A 75 -8.58 -8.26 15.83
C PHE A 75 -9.24 -8.28 17.21
N GLY A 76 -8.42 -8.14 18.26
CA GLY A 76 -8.88 -8.21 19.65
C GLY A 76 -9.73 -7.01 20.07
N ALA A 77 -9.54 -5.88 19.38
CA ALA A 77 -10.25 -4.63 19.67
C ALA A 77 -11.42 -4.34 18.71
N ARG A 78 -11.70 -5.23 17.74
CA ARG A 78 -12.83 -5.12 16.79
C ARG A 78 -12.88 -3.76 16.06
N ARG A 79 -11.71 -3.21 15.75
CA ARG A 79 -11.54 -1.91 15.10
C ARG A 79 -10.46 -1.93 14.03
N VAL A 80 -10.45 -0.90 13.19
CA VAL A 80 -9.33 -0.55 12.31
C VAL A 80 -8.67 0.69 12.88
N ALA A 81 -7.35 0.67 13.05
CA ALA A 81 -6.55 1.84 13.40
C ALA A 81 -5.89 2.43 12.14
N VAL A 82 -5.84 3.75 12.05
CA VAL A 82 -5.08 4.47 11.03
C VAL A 82 -3.89 5.13 11.73
N LEU A 83 -2.69 4.75 11.32
CA LEU A 83 -1.45 5.30 11.82
C LEU A 83 -0.83 6.24 10.79
N ASP A 84 -0.20 7.31 11.25
CA ASP A 84 0.76 8.06 10.44
C ASP A 84 1.99 7.19 10.16
N SER A 85 2.35 7.08 8.88
CA SER A 85 3.43 6.21 8.40
C SER A 85 4.83 6.61 8.86
N VAL A 86 5.02 7.88 9.23
CA VAL A 86 6.32 8.42 9.61
C VAL A 86 6.55 8.26 11.10
N SER A 87 5.59 8.71 11.90
CA SER A 87 5.66 8.75 13.36
C SER A 87 5.09 7.50 14.04
N GLY A 88 4.25 6.73 13.35
CA GLY A 88 3.50 5.62 13.93
C GLY A 88 2.35 6.06 14.84
N ALA A 89 2.08 7.37 14.93
CA ALA A 89 1.01 7.90 15.77
C ALA A 89 -0.36 7.47 15.24
N VAL A 90 -1.26 7.05 16.12
CA VAL A 90 -2.64 6.71 15.76
C VAL A 90 -3.41 7.99 15.45
N ALA A 91 -3.73 8.21 14.17
CA ALA A 91 -4.48 9.35 13.69
C ALA A 91 -6.00 9.16 13.90
N SER A 92 -6.50 7.94 13.74
CA SER A 92 -7.92 7.64 13.95
C SER A 92 -8.18 6.15 14.17
N THR A 93 -9.36 5.82 14.69
CA THR A 93 -9.83 4.45 14.85
C THR A 93 -11.29 4.32 14.45
N PHE A 94 -11.64 3.21 13.80
CA PHE A 94 -13.00 2.92 13.34
C PHE A 94 -13.47 1.56 13.89
N GLU A 95 -14.61 1.53 14.57
CA GLU A 95 -15.24 0.27 14.94
C GLU A 95 -15.83 -0.43 13.72
N VAL A 96 -15.62 -1.73 13.60
CA VAL A 96 -16.10 -2.52 12.45
C VAL A 96 -17.05 -3.64 12.87
N GLY A 97 -17.48 -3.64 14.14
CA GLY A 97 -18.52 -4.49 14.71
C GLY A 97 -18.16 -5.98 14.85
N ARG A 98 -17.43 -6.57 13.90
CA ARG A 98 -16.91 -7.95 13.94
C ARG A 98 -15.39 -7.94 14.04
N ILE A 99 -14.80 -9.13 13.98
CA ILE A 99 -13.36 -9.38 14.06
C ILE A 99 -12.73 -9.09 12.69
N PRO A 100 -12.01 -7.97 12.49
CA PRO A 100 -11.39 -7.69 11.21
C PRO A 100 -10.10 -8.51 11.05
N MET A 101 -9.90 -9.08 9.86
CA MET A 101 -8.69 -9.84 9.52
C MET A 101 -7.93 -9.17 8.38
N GLY A 102 -8.50 -9.11 7.18
CA GLY A 102 -7.88 -8.46 6.03
C GLY A 102 -8.27 -6.99 5.91
N VAL A 103 -7.32 -6.17 5.44
CA VAL A 103 -7.57 -4.81 4.97
C VAL A 103 -6.81 -4.62 3.67
N ALA A 104 -7.42 -3.93 2.72
CA ALA A 104 -6.78 -3.49 1.51
C ALA A 104 -7.22 -2.06 1.26
N GLU A 105 -6.28 -1.21 0.85
CA GLU A 105 -6.66 0.08 0.31
C GLU A 105 -7.24 -0.13 -1.09
N ALA A 106 -8.44 0.39 -1.31
CA ALA A 106 -8.99 0.43 -2.65
C ALA A 106 -8.24 1.53 -3.42
N PRO A 107 -7.66 1.24 -4.60
CA PRO A 107 -7.15 2.29 -5.46
C PRO A 107 -8.34 3.16 -5.82
N ASN A 108 -8.39 4.34 -5.21
CA ASN A 108 -9.41 5.32 -5.42
C ASN A 108 -9.42 5.64 -6.92
N GLY A 109 -10.45 5.16 -7.61
CA GLY A 109 -10.85 5.57 -8.95
C GLY A 109 -11.28 7.03 -9.04
N TYR A 110 -11.02 7.84 -8.02
CA TYR A 110 -11.73 9.08 -7.77
C TYR A 110 -10.77 10.27 -7.69
N SER A 111 -10.42 10.83 -8.85
CA SER A 111 -10.04 12.24 -8.98
C SER A 111 -11.27 13.18 -8.97
N LEU A 112 -12.45 12.71 -8.54
CA LEU A 112 -13.69 13.50 -8.45
C LEU A 112 -14.24 13.67 -7.02
N GLN A 113 -13.47 13.28 -5.99
CA GLN A 113 -13.91 13.40 -4.58
C GLN A 113 -13.49 14.72 -3.91
N GLN A 114 -13.08 15.74 -4.67
CA GLN A 114 -12.92 17.08 -4.08
C GLN A 114 -14.25 17.75 -3.74
N ASP A 115 -15.40 17.17 -4.08
CA ASP A 115 -16.66 17.64 -3.54
C ASP A 115 -17.72 16.52 -3.49
N ARG A 116 -17.86 15.86 -2.33
CA ARG A 116 -18.90 14.83 -2.07
C ARG A 116 -20.31 15.37 -2.34
N ARG A 117 -20.50 16.69 -2.33
CA ARG A 117 -21.76 17.36 -2.66
C ARG A 117 -21.98 17.47 -4.17
N ALA A 118 -20.94 17.81 -4.94
CA ALA A 118 -21.01 17.90 -6.40
C ALA A 118 -21.16 16.53 -7.07
N PHE A 119 -20.48 15.49 -6.59
CA PHE A 119 -20.61 14.15 -7.18
C PHE A 119 -22.02 13.56 -7.03
N ARG A 120 -22.71 13.85 -5.91
CA ARG A 120 -24.11 13.44 -5.70
C ARG A 120 -25.10 14.20 -6.58
N ALA A 121 -24.73 15.39 -7.09
CA ALA A 121 -25.54 16.19 -7.99
C ALA A 121 -25.45 15.77 -9.46
N LEU A 122 -24.42 14.98 -9.84
CA LEU A 122 -24.28 14.46 -11.20
C LEU A 122 -25.33 13.40 -11.52
N SER A 123 -25.85 13.43 -12.74
CA SER A 123 -26.69 12.38 -13.28
C SER A 123 -25.92 11.06 -13.47
N THR A 124 -26.64 9.94 -13.56
CA THR A 124 -26.03 8.62 -13.79
C THR A 124 -25.19 8.58 -15.07
N GLU A 125 -25.62 9.25 -16.13
CA GLU A 125 -24.93 9.29 -17.42
C GLU A 125 -23.61 10.05 -17.36
N GLU A 126 -23.58 11.20 -16.67
CA GLU A 126 -22.35 11.99 -16.48
C GLU A 126 -21.32 11.22 -15.64
N ARG A 127 -21.79 10.50 -14.61
CA ARG A 127 -20.92 9.63 -13.80
C ARG A 127 -20.33 8.51 -14.65
N LEU A 128 -21.13 7.88 -15.52
CA LEU A 128 -20.66 6.85 -16.42
C LEU A 128 -19.68 7.38 -17.48
N ARG A 129 -19.92 8.58 -18.01
CA ARG A 129 -19.00 9.24 -18.95
C ARG A 129 -17.63 9.48 -18.31
N LEU A 130 -17.62 10.10 -17.14
CA LEU A 130 -16.39 10.39 -16.40
C LEU A 130 -15.64 9.11 -16.00
N ALA A 131 -16.36 8.07 -15.59
CA ALA A 131 -15.76 6.78 -15.26
C ALA A 131 -15.09 6.12 -16.49
N ARG A 132 -15.72 6.20 -17.67
CA ARG A 132 -15.16 5.69 -18.93
C ARG A 132 -13.91 6.47 -19.35
N GLU A 133 -13.95 7.80 -19.28
CA GLU A 133 -12.80 8.65 -19.59
C GLU A 133 -11.61 8.36 -18.68
N ALA A 134 -11.85 8.24 -17.36
CA ALA A 134 -10.82 7.88 -16.39
C ALA A 134 -10.24 6.48 -16.63
N TYR A 135 -11.09 5.53 -17.04
CA TYR A 135 -10.65 4.18 -17.40
C TYR A 135 -9.72 4.20 -18.63
N GLU A 136 -10.11 4.89 -19.70
CA GLU A 136 -9.30 4.98 -20.93
C GLU A 136 -7.98 5.73 -20.70
N ALA A 137 -7.98 6.79 -19.88
CA ALA A 137 -6.76 7.49 -19.51
C ALA A 137 -5.76 6.55 -18.81
N ARG A 138 -6.23 5.76 -17.84
CA ARG A 138 -5.40 4.79 -17.11
C ARG A 138 -4.86 3.68 -18.00
N LYS A 139 -5.69 3.20 -18.94
CA LYS A 139 -5.27 2.19 -19.92
C LYS A 139 -4.13 2.72 -20.77
N ARG A 140 -4.24 3.96 -21.27
CA ARG A 140 -3.20 4.63 -22.07
C ARG A 140 -1.91 4.83 -21.28
N GLU A 141 -1.99 5.30 -20.03
CA GLU A 141 -0.80 5.47 -19.18
C GLU A 141 -0.07 4.14 -18.93
N ARG A 142 -0.82 3.05 -18.69
CA ARG A 142 -0.24 1.72 -18.50
C ARG A 142 0.42 1.20 -19.78
N GLU A 143 -0.19 1.40 -20.94
CA GLU A 143 0.38 1.04 -22.24
C GLU A 143 1.67 1.82 -22.52
N LEU A 144 1.66 3.13 -22.23
CA LEU A 144 2.83 4.00 -22.38
C LEU A 144 3.97 3.56 -21.45
N ALA A 145 3.68 3.24 -20.20
CA ALA A 145 4.67 2.75 -19.25
C ALA A 145 5.32 1.43 -19.70
N ILE A 146 4.51 0.52 -20.26
CA ILE A 146 5.02 -0.74 -20.85
C ILE A 146 5.92 -0.46 -22.06
N GLN A 147 5.52 0.47 -22.93
CA GLN A 147 6.30 0.84 -24.11
C GLN A 147 7.63 1.48 -23.74
N LEU A 148 7.64 2.40 -22.77
CA LEU A 148 8.86 3.03 -22.25
C LEU A 148 9.80 2.02 -21.60
N ARG A 149 9.28 1.05 -20.83
CA ARG A 149 10.09 -0.04 -20.25
C ARG A 149 10.73 -0.90 -21.33
N ARG A 150 9.99 -1.22 -22.42
CA ARG A 150 10.52 -1.96 -23.57
C ARG A 150 11.61 -1.19 -24.32
N GLN A 151 11.45 0.12 -24.49
CA GLN A 151 12.45 0.99 -25.14
C GLN A 151 13.73 1.13 -24.31
N ARG A 152 13.63 1.23 -22.98
CA ARG A 152 14.80 1.26 -22.09
C ARG A 152 15.58 -0.06 -22.12
N ALA A 153 14.88 -1.19 -22.06
CA ALA A 153 15.49 -2.51 -22.13
C ALA A 153 16.18 -2.79 -23.49
N SER A 154 15.67 -2.26 -24.60
CA SER A 154 16.30 -2.40 -25.92
C SER A 154 17.52 -1.48 -26.10
N GLY A 155 17.48 -0.26 -25.54
CA GLY A 155 18.62 0.67 -25.52
C GLY A 155 19.81 0.15 -24.72
N GLU A 156 19.56 -0.46 -23.56
CA GLU A 156 20.60 -1.07 -22.72
C GLU A 156 21.24 -2.30 -23.38
N ARG A 157 20.47 -3.12 -24.10
CA ARG A 157 20.99 -4.26 -24.87
C ARG A 157 21.88 -3.82 -26.03
N ARG A 158 21.58 -2.69 -26.69
CA ARG A 158 22.46 -2.12 -27.73
C ARG A 158 23.76 -1.58 -27.16
N ARG A 159 23.73 -0.92 -25.99
CA ARG A 159 24.94 -0.42 -25.32
C ARG A 159 25.87 -1.52 -24.83
N ARG A 160 25.35 -2.68 -24.44
CA ARG A 160 26.15 -3.85 -24.01
C ARG A 160 26.79 -4.66 -25.16
N ARG A 161 26.32 -4.51 -26.40
CA ARG A 161 26.88 -5.21 -27.58
C ARG A 161 27.88 -4.39 -28.39
N GLY A 162 28.06 -3.11 -28.06
CA GLY A 162 29.01 -2.21 -28.73
C GLY A 162 30.26 -1.87 -27.91
N ARG A 163 30.58 -2.69 -26.90
CA ARG A 163 31.82 -2.64 -26.11
C ARG A 163 32.56 -3.95 -26.26
#